data_AF-A0A2A3VHF6-F1
#
_entry.id   AF-A0A2A3VHF6-F1
#
_cell.length_a   1.000
_cell.length_b   1.000
_cell.length_c   1.000
_cell.angle_alpha   90.00
_cell.angle_beta   90.00
_cell.angle_gamma   90.00
#
_symmetry.space_group_name_H-M   'P 1'
#
loop_
_entity.id
_entity.type
_entity.pdbx_description
1 polymer ?
#
loop_
_entity_poly.entity_id
_entity_poly.type
_entity_poly.pdbx_seq_one_letter_code
_entity_poly.pdbx_strand_id
1 'polypeptide(L)'
;MKRYPLQTLLQLRAHRTEAARRGVLETQHVVSTCRATCSRIEGEITDLGVERATHRSRLLDAPPPGVAWPAAMAQREAHIDLLDERIGAARQRLGQAEEALRQAEAALQAARDAFFRAKGREDALEKRRDIWRDDQRNAQVRQEEALTDDLLQARHMARH
;
A
#
# COMPACT_ATOMS: atom_id res chain seq x y z
N MET A 1 -34.08 -21.08 -13.55
CA MET A 1 -33.72 -19.97 -12.65
C MET A 1 -33.51 -18.69 -13.45
N LYS A 2 -34.18 -17.59 -13.07
CA LYS A 2 -33.96 -16.28 -13.71
C LYS A 2 -32.56 -15.75 -13.33
N ARG A 3 -31.88 -15.06 -14.26
CA ARG A 3 -30.59 -14.38 -13.99
C ARG A 3 -30.82 -13.06 -13.27
N TYR A 4 -29.90 -12.67 -12.39
CA TYR A 4 -29.98 -11.39 -11.67
C TYR A 4 -29.92 -10.22 -12.67
N PRO A 5 -30.88 -9.27 -12.65
CA PRO A 5 -30.93 -8.18 -13.64
C PRO A 5 -29.69 -7.27 -13.66
N LEU A 6 -28.99 -7.11 -12.54
CA LEU A 6 -27.81 -6.25 -12.43
C LEU A 6 -26.48 -7.04 -12.44
N GLN A 7 -26.48 -8.26 -13.00
CA GLN A 7 -25.29 -9.11 -13.04
C GLN A 7 -24.08 -8.44 -13.71
N THR A 8 -24.28 -7.76 -14.85
CA THR A 8 -23.22 -7.06 -15.58
C THR A 8 -22.64 -5.89 -14.76
N LEU A 9 -23.48 -5.18 -14.01
CA LEU A 9 -23.03 -4.10 -13.13
C LEU A 9 -22.18 -4.63 -11.98
N LEU A 10 -22.54 -5.78 -11.42
CA LEU A 10 -21.78 -6.46 -10.37
C LEU A 10 -20.39 -6.87 -10.88
N GLN A 11 -20.31 -7.47 -12.08
CA GLN A 11 -19.03 -7.81 -12.72
C GLN A 11 -18.15 -6.58 -12.97
N LEU A 12 -18.74 -5.49 -13.46
CA LEU A 12 -18.00 -4.23 -13.65
C LEU A 12 -17.46 -3.66 -12.34
N ARG A 13 -18.22 -3.77 -11.24
CA ARG A 13 -17.81 -3.30 -9.92
C ARG A 13 -16.71 -4.18 -9.33
N ALA A 14 -16.81 -5.50 -9.44
CA ALA A 14 -15.76 -6.42 -9.07
C ALA A 14 -14.44 -6.11 -9.79
N HIS A 15 -14.50 -5.88 -11.11
CA HIS A 15 -13.31 -5.46 -11.87
C HIS A 15 -12.70 -4.14 -11.36
N ARG A 16 -13.54 -3.15 -11.02
CA ARG A 16 -13.07 -1.87 -10.45
C ARG A 16 -12.47 -2.04 -9.06
N THR A 17 -13.03 -2.91 -8.22
CA THR A 17 -12.44 -3.25 -6.92
C THR A 17 -11.07 -3.89 -7.10
N GLU A 18 -10.93 -4.84 -8.02
CA GLU A 18 -9.64 -5.50 -8.29
C GLU A 18 -8.62 -4.52 -8.89
N ALA A 19 -9.05 -3.60 -9.76
CA ALA A 19 -8.18 -2.53 -10.24
C ALA A 19 -7.71 -1.61 -9.09
N ALA A 20 -8.59 -1.24 -8.17
CA ALA A 20 -8.22 -0.45 -7.00
C ALA A 20 -7.27 -1.22 -6.07
N ARG A 21 -7.47 -2.53 -5.91
CA ARG A 21 -6.58 -3.41 -5.13
C ARG A 21 -5.17 -3.44 -5.72
N ARG A 22 -5.04 -3.57 -7.04
CA ARG A 22 -3.75 -3.48 -7.73
C ARG A 22 -3.06 -2.14 -7.48
N GLY A 23 -3.80 -1.03 -7.58
CA GLY A 23 -3.27 0.30 -7.28
C GLY A 23 -2.77 0.45 -5.83
N VAL A 24 -3.41 -0.21 -4.85
CA VAL A 24 -2.93 -0.26 -3.46
C VAL A 24 -1.61 -1.03 -3.37
N LEU A 25 -1.46 -2.16 -4.08
CA LEU A 25 -0.23 -2.94 -4.07
C LEU A 25 0.94 -2.18 -4.72
N GLU A 26 0.68 -1.50 -5.85
CA GLU A 26 1.66 -0.65 -6.53
C GLU A 26 2.15 0.48 -5.62
N THR A 27 1.23 1.19 -4.96
CA THR A 27 1.59 2.27 -4.02
C THR A 27 2.29 1.76 -2.77
N GLN A 28 1.96 0.57 -2.26
CA GLN A 28 2.71 -0.09 -1.18
C GLN A 28 4.17 -0.36 -1.59
N HIS A 29 4.39 -0.84 -2.82
CA HIS A 29 5.73 -1.07 -3.32
C HIS A 29 6.53 0.24 -3.37
N VAL A 30 5.93 1.33 -3.88
CA VAL A 30 6.57 2.65 -3.89
C VAL A 30 6.96 3.11 -2.48
N VAL A 31 6.06 3.01 -1.49
CA VAL A 31 6.37 3.35 -0.09
C VAL A 31 7.53 2.51 0.43
N SER A 32 7.56 1.21 0.14
CA SER A 32 8.65 0.33 0.59
C SER A 32 10.01 0.74 0.00
N THR A 33 10.05 1.12 -1.28
CA THR A 33 11.25 1.61 -1.96
C THR A 33 11.71 2.95 -1.41
N CYS A 34 10.78 3.86 -1.11
CA CYS A 34 11.10 5.14 -0.46
C CYS A 34 11.71 4.91 0.93
N ARG A 35 11.12 4.03 1.75
CA ARG A 35 11.67 3.69 3.08
C ARG A 35 13.07 3.09 2.99
N ALA A 36 13.28 2.15 2.09
CA ALA A 36 14.60 1.56 1.87
C ALA A 36 15.63 2.62 1.45
N THR A 37 15.21 3.61 0.65
CA THR A 37 16.07 4.74 0.25
C THR A 37 16.43 5.62 1.45
N CYS A 38 15.48 5.97 2.30
CA CYS A 38 15.75 6.71 3.54
C CYS A 38 16.74 5.95 4.43
N SER A 39 16.47 4.67 4.72
CA SER A 39 17.34 3.85 5.57
C SER A 39 18.75 3.70 5.01
N ARG A 40 18.90 3.62 3.68
CA ARG A 40 20.22 3.58 3.04
C ARG A 40 20.99 4.89 3.25
N ILE A 41 20.34 6.04 3.14
CA ILE A 41 20.98 7.35 3.35
C ILE A 41 21.29 7.57 4.83
N GLU A 42 20.43 7.13 5.75
CA GLU A 42 20.70 7.16 7.19
C GLU A 42 21.93 6.32 7.56
N GLY A 43 22.06 5.13 6.95
CA GLY A 43 23.26 4.29 7.05
C GLY A 43 24.50 5.00 6.56
N GLU A 44 24.44 5.63 5.38
CA GLU A 44 25.54 6.43 4.82
C GLU A 44 25.97 7.57 5.77
N ILE A 45 25.01 8.30 6.34
CA ILE A 45 25.29 9.38 7.30
C ILE A 45 25.99 8.83 8.56
N THR A 46 25.54 7.67 9.03
CA THR A 46 26.11 7.01 10.20
C THR A 46 27.55 6.58 9.94
N ASP A 47 27.81 5.93 8.80
CA ASP A 47 29.13 5.47 8.40
C ASP A 47 30.11 6.65 8.25
N LEU A 48 29.69 7.73 7.57
CA LEU A 48 30.48 8.95 7.45
C LEU A 48 30.75 9.60 8.82
N GLY A 49 29.79 9.54 9.74
CA GLY A 49 29.94 10.02 11.10
C GLY A 49 30.99 9.24 11.89
N VAL A 50 30.98 7.91 11.76
CA VAL A 50 31.97 7.00 12.38
C VAL A 50 33.35 7.23 11.78
N GLU A 51 33.46 7.34 10.45
CA GLU A 51 34.71 7.64 9.75
C GLU A 51 35.29 8.96 10.25
N ARG A 52 34.46 10.02 10.30
CA ARG A 52 34.89 11.33 10.78
C ARG A 52 35.34 11.32 12.24
N ALA A 53 34.63 10.61 13.11
CA ALA A 53 35.03 10.45 14.51
C ALA A 53 36.38 9.72 14.63
N THR A 54 36.60 8.69 13.81
CA THR A 54 37.85 7.93 13.74
C THR A 54 39.02 8.81 13.27
N HIS A 55 38.81 9.65 12.25
CA HIS A 55 39.83 10.60 11.81
C HIS A 55 40.15 11.65 12.87
N ARG A 56 39.12 12.13 13.59
CA ARG A 56 39.32 13.05 14.72
C ARG A 56 40.12 12.45 15.87
N SER A 57 39.85 11.21 16.25
CA SER A 57 40.60 10.56 17.33
C SER A 57 42.07 10.35 16.99
N ARG A 58 42.40 10.25 15.69
CA ARG A 58 43.75 10.04 15.16
C ARG A 58 44.45 11.34 14.73
N LEU A 59 43.87 12.50 15.04
CA LEU A 59 44.39 13.78 14.58
C LEU A 59 45.84 13.99 15.04
N LEU A 60 46.14 13.61 16.28
CA LEU A 60 47.46 13.74 16.90
C LEU A 60 48.37 12.50 16.74
N ASP A 61 47.99 11.53 15.91
CA ASP A 61 48.83 10.36 15.66
C ASP A 61 50.13 10.77 14.95
N ALA A 62 51.25 10.12 15.30
CA ALA A 62 52.54 10.44 14.67
C ALA A 62 52.44 10.35 13.12
N PRO A 63 52.97 11.35 12.39
CA PRO A 63 52.95 11.32 10.93
C PRO A 63 53.91 10.23 10.40
N PRO A 64 53.71 9.76 9.16
CA PRO A 64 54.63 8.84 8.51
C PRO A 64 56.07 9.42 8.44
N PRO A 65 57.10 8.55 8.45
CA PRO A 65 58.48 9.00 8.32
C PRO A 65 58.67 9.87 7.07
N GLY A 66 59.34 11.01 7.23
CA GLY A 66 59.57 11.97 6.14
C GLY A 66 58.46 12.98 5.89
N VAL A 67 57.32 12.90 6.60
CA VAL A 67 56.25 13.90 6.52
C VAL A 67 56.34 14.85 7.72
N ALA A 68 56.35 16.16 7.43
CA ALA A 68 56.34 17.18 8.48
C ALA A 68 54.98 17.21 9.22
N TRP A 69 55.03 17.36 10.54
CA TRP A 69 53.84 17.45 11.41
C TRP A 69 52.78 18.44 10.93
N PRO A 70 53.10 19.71 10.58
CA PRO A 70 52.10 20.66 10.12
C PRO A 70 51.37 20.22 8.84
N ALA A 71 52.09 19.59 7.91
CA ALA A 71 51.51 19.11 6.65
C ALA A 71 50.55 17.93 6.88
N ALA A 72 50.94 16.97 7.73
CA ALA A 72 50.08 15.84 8.09
C ALA A 72 48.81 16.27 8.83
N MET A 73 48.93 17.24 9.74
CA MET A 73 47.78 17.83 10.44
C MET A 73 46.82 18.51 9.48
N ALA A 74 47.32 19.41 8.63
CA ALA A 74 46.50 20.13 7.66
C ALA A 74 45.76 19.18 6.71
N GLN A 75 46.39 18.09 6.27
CA GLN A 75 45.75 17.06 5.45
C GLN A 75 44.60 16.36 6.19
N ARG A 76 44.81 15.99 7.46
CA ARG A 76 43.79 15.32 8.27
C ARG A 76 42.61 16.24 8.56
N GLU A 77 42.87 17.50 8.87
CA GLU A 77 41.83 18.53 9.06
C GLU A 77 41.01 18.72 7.78
N ALA A 78 41.67 18.90 6.63
CA ALA A 78 40.98 19.01 5.35
C ALA A 78 40.12 17.77 5.02
N HIS A 79 40.56 16.58 5.41
CA HIS A 79 39.77 15.36 5.24
C HIS A 79 38.54 15.32 6.18
N ILE A 80 38.69 15.76 7.43
CA ILE A 80 37.58 15.87 8.39
C ILE A 80 36.53 16.88 7.90
N ASP A 81 36.97 17.98 7.30
CA ASP A 81 36.09 19.00 6.72
C ASP A 81 35.34 18.45 5.50
N LEU A 82 36.03 17.74 4.61
CA LEU A 82 35.40 17.04 3.48
C LEU A 82 34.33 16.03 3.93
N LEU A 83 34.59 15.29 5.01
CA LEU A 83 33.60 14.36 5.58
C LEU A 83 32.38 15.12 6.14
N ASP A 84 32.58 16.29 6.74
CA ASP A 84 31.49 17.13 7.25
C ASP A 84 30.61 17.65 6.10
N GLU A 85 31.22 18.11 5.00
CA GLU A 85 30.52 18.51 3.79
C GLU A 85 29.68 17.36 3.20
N ARG A 86 30.27 16.15 3.12
CA ARG A 86 29.57 14.95 2.65
C ARG A 86 28.39 14.59 3.54
N ILE A 87 28.53 14.67 4.86
CA ILE A 87 27.43 14.46 5.82
C ILE A 87 26.33 15.51 5.58
N GLY A 88 26.69 16.77 5.38
CA GLY A 88 25.75 17.85 5.05
C GLY A 88 24.95 17.55 3.78
N ALA A 89 25.62 17.16 2.70
CA ALA A 89 24.99 16.77 1.44
C ALA A 89 24.10 15.52 1.59
N ALA A 90 24.53 14.53 2.38
CA ALA A 90 23.74 13.34 2.67
C ALA A 90 22.46 13.67 3.46
N ARG A 91 22.54 14.57 4.44
CA ARG A 91 21.36 15.06 5.18
C ARG A 91 20.38 15.80 4.29
N GLN A 92 20.86 16.61 3.34
CA GLN A 92 19.99 17.27 2.37
C GLN A 92 19.25 16.24 1.50
N ARG A 93 19.96 15.21 1.02
CA ARG A 93 19.35 14.08 0.28
C ARG A 93 18.35 13.31 1.13
N LEU A 94 18.65 13.10 2.42
CA LEU A 94 17.71 12.45 3.35
C LEU A 94 16.41 13.25 3.46
N GLY A 95 16.49 14.57 3.66
CA GLY A 95 15.28 15.40 3.73
C GLY A 95 14.42 15.35 2.45
N GLN A 96 15.05 15.26 1.27
CA GLN A 96 14.34 15.05 0.01
C GLN A 96 13.68 13.66 -0.07
N ALA A 97 14.38 12.61 0.39
CA ALA A 97 13.85 11.26 0.43
C ALA A 97 12.69 11.11 1.42
N GLU A 98 12.76 11.78 2.58
CA GLU A 98 11.69 11.83 3.58
C GLU A 98 10.43 12.55 3.06
N GLU A 99 10.60 13.65 2.32
CA GLU A 99 9.47 14.30 1.64
C GLU A 99 8.83 13.37 0.61
N ALA A 100 9.64 12.68 -0.21
CA ALA A 100 9.13 11.69 -1.15
C ALA A 100 8.40 10.53 -0.45
N LEU A 101 8.90 10.07 0.70
CA LEU A 101 8.25 9.06 1.53
C LEU A 101 6.88 9.56 2.03
N ARG A 102 6.80 10.79 2.56
CA ARG A 102 5.54 11.39 3.00
C ARG A 102 4.51 11.47 1.87
N GLN A 103 4.93 11.86 0.67
CA GLN A 103 4.07 11.89 -0.50
C GLN A 103 3.59 10.49 -0.91
N ALA A 104 4.47 9.49 -0.88
CA ALA A 104 4.12 8.11 -1.18
C ALA A 104 3.14 7.53 -0.14
N GLU A 105 3.31 7.86 1.14
CA GLU A 105 2.39 7.43 2.21
C GLU A 105 1.01 8.06 2.07
N ALA A 106 0.95 9.35 1.71
CA ALA A 106 -0.32 10.03 1.40
C ALA A 106 -1.01 9.39 0.19
N ALA A 107 -0.26 9.05 -0.86
CA ALA A 107 -0.79 8.36 -2.04
C ALA A 107 -1.31 6.95 -1.70
N LEU A 108 -0.60 6.20 -0.84
CA LEU A 108 -1.05 4.90 -0.35
C LEU A 108 -2.37 5.02 0.43
N GLN A 109 -2.49 6.04 1.28
CA GLN A 109 -3.75 6.25 2.02
C GLN A 109 -4.90 6.57 1.05
N ALA A 110 -4.68 7.44 0.07
CA ALA A 110 -5.68 7.76 -0.95
C ALA A 110 -6.09 6.52 -1.78
N ALA A 111 -5.14 5.64 -2.12
CA ALA A 111 -5.40 4.38 -2.81
C ALA A 111 -6.23 3.41 -1.95
N ARG A 112 -5.92 3.29 -0.66
CA ARG A 112 -6.70 2.49 0.30
C ARG A 112 -8.13 2.99 0.41
N ASP A 113 -8.31 4.30 0.55
CA ASP A 113 -9.65 4.89 0.63
C ASP A 113 -10.44 4.65 -0.66
N ALA A 114 -9.79 4.74 -1.82
CA ALA A 114 -10.41 4.42 -3.11
C ALA A 114 -10.83 2.95 -3.20
N PHE A 115 -9.99 2.03 -2.74
CA PHE A 115 -10.31 0.61 -2.65
C PHE A 115 -11.51 0.35 -1.74
N PHE A 116 -11.52 0.89 -0.51
CA PHE A 116 -12.64 0.70 0.40
C PHE A 116 -13.95 1.29 -0.14
N ARG A 117 -13.90 2.46 -0.79
CA ARG A 117 -15.06 3.03 -1.49
C ARG A 117 -15.55 2.16 -2.64
N ALA A 118 -14.64 1.54 -3.40
CA ALA A 118 -15.01 0.63 -4.48
C ALA A 118 -15.64 -0.65 -3.92
N LYS A 119 -15.01 -1.25 -2.90
CA LYS A 119 -15.46 -2.48 -2.24
C LYS A 119 -16.83 -2.30 -1.58
N GLY A 120 -17.04 -1.22 -0.84
CA GLY A 120 -18.34 -0.95 -0.21
C GLY A 120 -19.49 -0.82 -1.23
N ARG A 121 -19.22 -0.30 -2.43
CA ARG A 121 -20.22 -0.23 -3.52
C ARG A 121 -20.48 -1.59 -4.16
N GLU A 122 -19.47 -2.44 -4.26
CA GLU A 122 -19.61 -3.83 -4.72
C GLU A 122 -20.44 -4.65 -3.72
N ASP A 123 -20.06 -4.63 -2.44
CA ASP A 123 -20.73 -5.38 -1.38
C ASP A 123 -22.21 -4.99 -1.24
N ALA A 124 -22.52 -3.70 -1.42
CA ALA A 124 -23.89 -3.22 -1.44
C ALA A 124 -24.73 -3.82 -2.59
N LEU A 125 -24.12 -4.08 -3.76
CA LEU A 125 -24.80 -4.76 -4.88
C LEU A 125 -24.89 -6.26 -4.67
N GLU A 126 -23.87 -6.89 -4.07
CA GLU A 126 -23.93 -8.31 -3.71
C GLU A 126 -25.06 -8.57 -2.73
N LYS A 127 -25.20 -7.74 -1.70
CA LYS A 127 -26.31 -7.83 -0.75
C LYS A 127 -27.68 -7.72 -1.45
N ARG A 128 -27.82 -6.81 -2.42
CA ARG A 128 -29.06 -6.67 -3.22
C ARG A 128 -29.33 -7.88 -4.11
N ARG A 129 -28.30 -8.49 -4.69
CA ARG A 129 -28.41 -9.74 -5.46
C ARG A 129 -28.93 -10.87 -4.58
N ASP A 130 -28.41 -10.98 -3.37
CA ASP A 130 -28.76 -12.07 -2.47
C ASP A 130 -30.22 -11.94 -2.00
N ILE A 131 -30.66 -10.74 -1.62
CA ILE A 131 -32.08 -10.44 -1.33
C ILE A 131 -32.97 -10.81 -2.52
N TRP A 132 -32.62 -10.36 -3.73
CA TRP A 132 -33.39 -10.67 -4.93
C TRP A 132 -33.49 -12.18 -5.18
N ARG A 133 -32.41 -12.93 -4.95
CA ARG A 133 -32.40 -14.38 -5.13
C ARG A 133 -33.35 -15.06 -4.14
N ASP A 134 -33.37 -14.60 -2.90
CA ASP A 134 -34.25 -15.14 -1.87
C ASP A 134 -35.72 -14.79 -2.17
N ASP A 135 -36.00 -13.59 -2.66
CA ASP A 135 -37.33 -13.20 -3.15
C ASP A 135 -37.80 -14.09 -4.33
N GLN A 136 -36.92 -14.40 -5.28
CA GLN A 136 -37.26 -15.30 -6.39
C GLN A 136 -37.57 -16.72 -5.90
N ARG A 137 -36.82 -17.24 -4.93
CA ARG A 137 -37.07 -18.55 -4.33
C ARG A 137 -38.41 -18.57 -3.60
N ASN A 138 -38.67 -17.56 -2.76
CA ASN A 138 -39.92 -17.44 -2.02
C ASN A 138 -41.14 -17.33 -2.95
N ALA A 139 -41.01 -16.57 -4.05
CA ALA A 139 -42.07 -16.47 -5.05
C ALA A 139 -42.33 -17.82 -5.76
N GLN A 140 -41.28 -18.58 -6.06
CA GLN A 140 -41.41 -19.91 -6.64
C GLN A 140 -42.09 -20.89 -5.68
N VAL A 141 -41.69 -20.92 -4.40
CA VAL A 141 -42.32 -21.76 -3.38
C VAL A 141 -43.82 -21.45 -3.25
N ARG A 142 -44.20 -20.17 -3.16
CA ARG A 142 -45.62 -19.78 -3.10
C ARG A 142 -46.40 -20.19 -4.35
N GLN A 143 -45.77 -20.16 -5.52
CA GLN A 143 -46.40 -20.59 -6.77
C GLN A 143 -46.62 -22.11 -6.77
N GLU A 144 -45.63 -22.88 -6.28
CA GLU A 144 -45.74 -24.34 -6.14
C GLU A 144 -46.80 -24.74 -5.11
N GLU A 145 -46.90 -24.02 -3.98
CA GLU A 145 -47.94 -24.19 -2.97
C GLU A 145 -49.34 -23.93 -3.56
N ALA A 146 -49.54 -22.80 -4.26
CA ALA A 146 -50.81 -22.46 -4.88
C ALA A 146 -51.26 -23.51 -5.93
N LEU A 147 -50.33 -23.97 -6.77
CA LEU A 147 -50.63 -25.04 -7.74
C LEU A 147 -51.00 -26.35 -7.06
N THR A 148 -50.38 -26.66 -5.93
CA THR A 148 -50.69 -27.87 -5.15
C THR A 148 -52.08 -27.78 -4.54
N ASP A 149 -52.45 -26.62 -3.98
CA ASP A 149 -53.76 -26.36 -3.42
C ASP A 149 -54.86 -26.45 -4.49
N ASP A 150 -54.63 -25.86 -5.68
CA ASP A 150 -55.56 -25.94 -6.82
C ASP A 150 -55.79 -27.40 -7.25
N LEU A 151 -54.72 -28.21 -7.30
CA LEU A 151 -54.82 -29.64 -7.66
C LEU A 151 -55.58 -30.45 -6.60
N LEU A 152 -55.38 -30.15 -5.31
CA LEU A 152 -56.11 -30.79 -4.21
C LEU A 152 -57.60 -30.44 -4.26
N GLN A 153 -57.93 -29.17 -4.51
CA GLN A 153 -59.32 -28.72 -4.68
C GLN A 153 -59.98 -29.36 -5.91
N ALA A 154 -59.31 -29.38 -7.07
CA ALA A 154 -59.82 -30.02 -8.27
C ALA A 154 -60.10 -31.52 -8.05
N ARG A 155 -59.20 -32.22 -7.34
CA ARG A 155 -59.39 -33.62 -6.95
C ARG A 155 -60.56 -33.82 -5.99
N HIS A 156 -60.78 -32.89 -5.07
CA HIS A 156 -61.91 -32.92 -4.15
C HIS A 156 -63.24 -32.73 -4.91
N MET A 157 -63.29 -31.75 -5.82
CA MET A 157 -64.46 -31.49 -6.65
C MET A 157 -64.80 -32.64 -7.61
N ALA A 158 -63.81 -33.40 -8.09
CA ALA A 158 -64.05 -34.55 -8.97
C ALA A 158 -64.55 -35.83 -8.25
N ARG A 159 -64.56 -35.85 -6.90
CA ARG A 159 -65.00 -36.99 -6.09
C ARG A 159 -66.42 -36.83 -5.53
N HIS A 160 -67.01 -35.65 -5.64
CA HIS A 160 -68.38 -35.33 -5.26
C HIS A 160 -69.23 -35.07 -6.50
#